data_AF-A0A956WN48-F1
#
_entry.id   AF-A0A956WN48-F1
#
_cell.length_a   1.000
_cell.length_b   1.000
_cell.length_c   1.000
_cell.angle_alpha   90.00
_cell.angle_beta   90.00
_cell.angle_gamma   90.00
#
_symmetry.space_group_name_H-M   'P 1'
#
loop_
_entity.id
_entity.type
_entity.pdbx_description
1 polymer ?
#
loop_
_entity_poly.entity_id
_entity_poly.type
_entity_poly.pdbx_seq_one_letter_code
_entity_poly.pdbx_strand_id
1 'polypeptide(L)' 'MESSTSTAAGYINLGAVAYREGRLDEARALFVRALLADHENERAWLWLATVATDPDEQRYCLNRALEIN' A
#
# COMPACT_ATOMS: atom_id res chain seq x y z
N MET A 1 -17.05 17.77 -8.67
CA MET A 1 -17.25 16.54 -9.46
C MET A 1 -16.26 16.70 -10.60
N GLU A 2 -15.04 16.17 -10.57
CA GLU A 2 -14.53 14.88 -10.10
C GLU A 2 -13.10 15.10 -9.56
N SER A 3 -12.83 14.81 -8.29
CA SER A 3 -11.44 14.86 -7.76
C SER A 3 -11.18 13.77 -6.72
N SER A 4 -12.10 12.81 -6.59
CA SER A 4 -12.31 12.14 -5.30
C SER A 4 -11.90 10.66 -5.26
N THR A 5 -11.35 10.12 -6.34
CA THR A 5 -10.94 8.70 -6.42
C THR A 5 -9.43 8.49 -6.51
N SER A 6 -8.63 9.55 -6.65
CA SER A 6 -7.17 9.50 -6.80
C SER A 6 -6.40 9.75 -5.49
N THR A 7 -7.01 9.49 -4.35
CA THR A 7 -6.35 9.64 -3.04
C THR A 7 -5.70 8.32 -2.63
N ALA A 8 -4.60 8.37 -1.89
CA ALA A 8 -3.93 7.19 -1.34
C ALA A 8 -4.89 6.21 -0.66
N ALA A 9 -5.89 6.72 0.08
CA ALA A 9 -6.94 5.91 0.70
C ALA A 9 -7.78 5.10 -0.31
N GLY A 10 -8.06 5.64 -1.49
CA GLY A 10 -8.78 4.93 -2.55
C GLY A 10 -7.99 3.73 -3.08
N TYR A 11 -6.70 3.95 -3.34
CA TYR A 11 -5.79 2.89 -3.77
C TYR A 11 -5.60 1.82 -2.68
N ILE A 12 -5.51 2.21 -1.41
CA ILE A 12 -5.45 1.26 -0.28
C ILE A 12 -6.70 0.38 -0.22
N ASN A 13 -7.89 0.97 -0.34
CA ASN A 13 -9.14 0.21 -0.29
C ASN A 13 -9.23 -0.81 -1.44
N LEU A 14 -8.88 -0.38 -2.66
CA LEU A 14 -8.83 -1.28 -3.81
C LEU A 14 -7.78 -2.39 -3.62
N GLY A 15 -6.60 -2.05 -3.11
CA GLY A 15 -5.53 -3.01 -2.84
C GLY A 15 -5.93 -4.05 -1.80
N ALA A 16 -6.64 -3.64 -0.74
CA ALA A 16 -7.15 -4.53 0.28
C ALA A 16 -8.22 -5.51 -0.26
N VAL A 17 -9.05 -5.06 -1.22
CA VAL A 17 -9.99 -5.95 -1.93
C VAL A 17 -9.24 -6.96 -2.78
N ALA A 18 -8.27 -6.51 -3.59
CA ALA A 18 -7.45 -7.41 -4.41
C ALA A 18 -6.68 -8.43 -3.55
N TYR A 19 -6.14 -8.01 -2.41
CA TYR A 19 -5.47 -8.90 -1.46
C TYR A 19 -6.40 -10.00 -0.93
N ARG A 20 -7.64 -9.63 -0.56
CA ARG A 20 -8.65 -10.58 -0.07
C ARG A 20 -9.08 -11.59 -1.14
N GLU A 21 -9.00 -11.21 -2.41
CA GLU A 21 -9.27 -12.10 -3.55
C GLU A 21 -8.05 -12.95 -3.96
N GLY A 22 -6.93 -12.85 -3.25
CA GLY A 22 -5.70 -13.58 -3.55
C GLY A 22 -4.90 -12.99 -4.72
N ARG A 23 -5.30 -11.82 -5.23
CA ARG A 23 -4.63 -11.11 -6.33
C ARG A 23 -3.47 -10.26 -5.78
N LEU A 24 -2.42 -10.94 -5.27
CA LEU A 24 -1.32 -10.29 -4.55
C LEU A 24 -0.52 -9.30 -5.40
N ASP A 25 -0.25 -9.63 -6.68
CA ASP A 25 0.45 -8.72 -7.60
C ASP A 25 -0.34 -7.43 -7.84
N GLU A 26 -1.67 -7.55 -8.00
CA GLU A 26 -2.55 -6.40 -8.18
C GLU A 26 -2.64 -5.57 -6.90
N ALA A 27 -2.77 -6.22 -5.74
CA ALA A 27 -2.78 -5.56 -4.44
C ALA A 27 -1.49 -4.74 -4.24
N ARG A 28 -0.33 -5.35 -4.53
CA ARG A 28 0.98 -4.68 -4.47
C ARG A 28 1.02 -3.45 -5.38
N ALA A 29 0.60 -3.57 -6.63
CA ALA A 29 0.57 -2.44 -7.55
C ALA A 29 -0.33 -1.30 -7.06
N LEU A 30 -1.46 -1.62 -6.42
CA LEU A 30 -2.38 -0.64 -5.84
C LEU A 30 -1.76 0.06 -4.63
N PHE A 31 -1.08 -0.66 -3.73
CA PHE A 31 -0.39 -0.04 -2.60
C PHE A 31 0.79 0.84 -3.01
N VAL A 32 1.52 0.47 -4.07
CA VAL A 32 2.54 1.35 -4.68
C VAL A 32 1.89 2.64 -5.21
N ARG A 33 0.73 2.55 -5.88
CA ARG A 33 0.00 3.76 -6.32
C ARG A 33 -0.47 4.62 -5.15
N ALA A 34 -0.84 4.00 -4.02
CA ALA A 34 -1.16 4.74 -2.81
C ALA A 34 0.06 5.56 -2.32
N LEU A 35 1.25 4.98 -2.33
CA LEU A 35 2.49 5.67 -1.97
C LEU A 35 2.93 6.73 -2.98
N LEU A 36 2.64 6.54 -4.26
CA LEU A 36 2.87 7.58 -5.27
C LEU A 36 1.97 8.80 -5.06
N ALA A 37 0.76 8.59 -4.55
CA ALA A 37 -0.15 9.67 -4.19
C ALA A 37 0.22 10.33 -2.85
N ASP A 38 0.68 9.55 -1.89
CA ASP A 38 1.08 9.98 -0.55
C ASP A 38 2.20 9.08 -0.02
N HIS A 39 3.44 9.56 -0.12
CA HIS A 39 4.63 8.78 0.25
C HIS A 39 4.81 8.63 1.77
N GLU A 40 4.11 9.46 2.54
CA GLU A 40 4.10 9.46 4.02
C GLU A 40 2.89 8.68 4.55
N ASN A 41 2.21 7.91 3.70
CA ASN A 41 1.08 7.11 4.13
C ASN A 41 1.51 5.82 4.84
N GLU A 42 1.51 5.85 6.17
CA GLU A 42 1.83 4.69 7.02
C GLU A 42 1.08 3.42 6.59
N ARG A 43 -0.24 3.54 6.35
CA ARG A 43 -1.08 2.38 6.01
C ARG A 43 -0.67 1.74 4.69
N ALA A 44 -0.27 2.53 3.69
CA ALA A 44 0.20 1.98 2.42
C ALA A 44 1.50 1.20 2.59
N TRP A 45 2.41 1.67 3.46
CA TRP A 45 3.63 0.94 3.81
C TRP A 45 3.34 -0.38 4.55
N LEU A 46 2.41 -0.38 5.51
CA LEU A 46 1.99 -1.59 6.22
C LEU A 46 1.35 -2.63 5.27
N TRP A 47 0.55 -2.17 4.32
CA TRP A 47 -0.03 -3.04 3.31
C TRP A 47 1.02 -3.62 2.36
N LEU A 48 2.01 -2.82 1.93
CA LEU A 48 3.15 -3.35 1.17
C LEU A 48 3.95 -4.39 1.95
N ALA A 49 4.18 -4.17 3.25
CA ALA A 49 4.84 -5.15 4.10
C ALA A 49 4.06 -6.48 4.19
N THR A 50 2.74 -6.43 4.08
CA THR A 50 1.87 -7.61 4.12
C THR A 50 1.94 -8.42 2.83
N VAL A 51 2.08 -7.75 1.68
CA VAL A 51 2.17 -8.42 0.37
C VAL A 51 3.61 -8.66 -0.10
N ALA A 52 4.60 -8.20 0.66
CA ALA A 52 6.01 -8.44 0.39
C ALA A 52 6.31 -9.95 0.48
N THR A 53 6.93 -10.48 -0.56
CA THR A 53 7.36 -11.88 -0.61
C THR A 53 8.75 -12.09 -0.02
N ASP A 54 9.53 -11.01 0.07
CA ASP A 54 10.90 -11.03 0.56
C ASP A 54 10.99 -10.42 1.98
N PRO A 55 11.71 -11.07 2.92
CA PRO A 55 11.86 -10.58 4.29
C PRO A 55 12.56 -9.22 4.40
N ASP A 56 13.52 -8.91 3.51
CA ASP A 56 14.21 -7.63 3.53
C ASP A 56 13.31 -6.52 2.99
N GLU A 57 12.51 -6.79 1.95
CA GLU A 57 11.45 -5.88 1.50
C GLU A 57 10.42 -5.63 2.61
N GLN A 58 9.95 -6.68 3.29
CA GLN A 58 9.01 -6.55 4.39
C GLN A 58 9.57 -5.67 5.51
N ARG A 59 10.82 -5.90 5.93
CA ARG A 59 11.49 -5.08 6.95
C ARG A 59 11.64 -3.63 6.50
N TYR A 60 11.99 -3.40 5.25
CA TYR A 60 12.08 -2.05 4.70
C TYR A 60 10.74 -1.32 4.81
N CYS A 61 9.64 -1.94 4.36
CA CYS A 61 8.31 -1.35 4.44
C CYS A 61 7.87 -1.07 5.89
N LEU A 62 8.14 -1.99 6.82
CA LEU A 62 7.83 -1.79 8.24
C LEU A 62 8.65 -0.65 8.85
N ASN A 63 9.94 -0.54 8.53
CA ASN A 63 10.76 0.59 8.98
C ASN A 63 10.21 1.92 8.46
N ARG A 64 9.85 2.00 7.18
CA ARG A 64 9.23 3.21 6.61
C ARG A 64 7.93 3.59 7.34
N ALA A 65 7.09 2.61 7.68
CA ALA A 65 5.88 2.86 8.45
C ALA A 65 6.19 3.38 9.86
N LEU A 66 7.21 2.83 10.54
CA LEU A 66 7.64 3.29 11.86
C LEU A 66 8.25 4.70 11.85
N GLU A 67 8.94 5.09 10.78
CA GLU A 67 9.49 6.45 10.65
C GLU A 67 8.40 7.53 10.54
N ILE A 68 7.19 7.16 10.09
CA ILE A 68 6.07 8.07 9.88
C ILE A 68 5.28 8.33 11.17
N ASN A 69 5.24 7.36 12.10
CA ASN A 69 4.48 7.43 13.36
C ASN A 69 5.24 8.16 14.48
#